data_AF-A0A0N9HSX9-F1
#
_entry.id   AF-A0A0N9HSX9-F1
#
_cell.length_a   1.000
_cell.length_b   1.000
_cell.length_c   1.000
_cell.angle_alpha   90.00
_cell.angle_beta   90.00
_cell.angle_gamma   90.00
#
_symmetry.space_group_name_H-M   'P 1'
#
loop_
_entity.id
_entity.type
_entity.pdbx_description
1 polymer ?
#
loop_
_entity_poly.entity_id
_entity_poly.type
_entity_poly.pdbx_seq_one_letter_code
_entity_poly.pdbx_strand_id
1 'polypeptide(L)'
;MAAANQVVERCITDLQDVEFDDDGLPDPDLADGSFVYEEFPPRHRYAYNLAFFRNTMVTAVKVAYDLANPGGEPAACTAEEIIRQAIGELALQLCELAGLEQPWLHPEEYFLEDLDFEALYEQDMDGIEDDPGLQARLGIDVSPVEHWFSPFNDTSIVHPYTETTPEEHVLHDLVARFSKASDMRALDTADVVDSPAPLTTMAPGSDVVALARQAATGTAPDLWVPNSSDPESSYTALLTACDRSDGGSGWMTWEPFADADTVRTEAVVSLTPHRHFPVDDDEPWIWAAIGRGRLLAIPLRVVVSYRPDSEVGRRWNTGADLFGPEE
;
A
#
# COMPACT_ATOMS: atom_id res chain seq x y z
N MET A 1 -6.72 -14.24 -27.19
CA MET A 1 -6.43 -13.66 -28.53
C MET A 1 -7.57 -12.86 -29.12
N ALA A 2 -8.75 -13.42 -29.41
CA ALA A 2 -9.84 -12.63 -30.02
C ALA A 2 -10.29 -11.44 -29.17
N ALA A 3 -10.53 -11.67 -27.86
CA ALA A 3 -10.87 -10.61 -26.91
C ALA A 3 -9.76 -9.54 -26.80
N ALA A 4 -8.51 -9.95 -26.60
CA ALA A 4 -7.37 -9.03 -26.53
C ALA A 4 -7.25 -8.14 -27.77
N ASN A 5 -7.41 -8.70 -28.97
CA ASN A 5 -7.40 -7.91 -30.21
C ASN A 5 -8.57 -6.91 -30.25
N GLN A 6 -9.77 -7.29 -29.80
CA GLN A 6 -10.90 -6.36 -29.74
C GLN A 6 -10.64 -5.21 -28.77
N VAL A 7 -10.05 -5.47 -27.62
CA VAL A 7 -9.65 -4.42 -26.67
C VAL A 7 -8.62 -3.47 -27.28
N VAL A 8 -7.58 -3.99 -27.95
CA VAL A 8 -6.60 -3.14 -28.65
C VAL A 8 -7.26 -2.26 -29.72
N GLU A 9 -8.15 -2.83 -30.54
CA GLU A 9 -8.87 -2.08 -31.56
C GLU A 9 -9.78 -0.99 -30.95
N ARG A 10 -10.47 -1.29 -29.83
CA ARG A 10 -11.27 -0.29 -29.10
C ARG A 10 -10.40 0.88 -28.64
N CYS A 11 -9.25 0.61 -28.01
CA CYS A 11 -8.32 1.67 -27.60
C CYS A 11 -7.80 2.51 -28.79
N ILE A 12 -7.61 1.89 -29.96
CA ILE A 12 -7.23 2.61 -31.19
C ILE A 12 -8.38 3.50 -31.67
N THR A 13 -9.61 2.98 -31.67
CA THR A 13 -10.82 3.74 -32.03
C THR A 13 -11.02 4.93 -31.09
N ASP A 14 -10.87 4.74 -29.79
CA ASP A 14 -10.98 5.82 -28.80
C ASP A 14 -10.03 6.98 -29.14
N LEU A 15 -8.77 6.70 -29.44
CA LEU A 15 -7.77 7.71 -29.81
C LEU A 15 -8.04 8.39 -31.16
N GLN A 16 -8.90 7.83 -32.00
CA GLN A 16 -9.28 8.39 -33.30
C GLN A 16 -10.55 9.23 -33.22
N ASP A 17 -11.52 8.80 -32.40
CA ASP A 17 -12.87 9.34 -32.38
C ASP A 17 -13.13 10.29 -31.20
N VAL A 18 -12.39 10.15 -30.09
CA VAL A 18 -12.49 11.07 -28.94
C VAL A 18 -11.69 12.34 -29.23
N GLU A 19 -12.37 13.49 -29.12
CA GLU A 19 -11.71 14.80 -29.15
C GLU A 19 -11.24 15.18 -27.75
N PHE A 20 -10.08 15.85 -27.67
CA PHE A 20 -9.49 16.31 -26.42
C PHE A 20 -9.34 17.83 -26.45
N ASP A 21 -9.60 18.49 -25.33
CA ASP A 21 -9.45 19.94 -25.18
C ASP A 21 -7.99 20.40 -24.99
N ASP A 22 -7.80 21.70 -24.77
CA ASP A 22 -6.47 22.31 -24.59
C ASP A 22 -5.75 21.81 -23.32
N ASP A 23 -6.49 21.37 -22.31
CA ASP A 23 -5.96 20.76 -21.07
C ASP A 23 -5.76 19.24 -21.23
N GLY A 24 -6.13 18.69 -22.38
CA GLY A 24 -6.00 17.29 -22.75
C GLY A 24 -7.11 16.40 -22.19
N LEU A 25 -8.18 16.96 -21.63
CA LEU A 25 -9.35 16.20 -21.17
C LEU A 25 -10.27 15.86 -22.36
N PRO A 26 -10.88 14.67 -22.36
CA PRO A 26 -11.73 14.26 -23.47
C PRO A 26 -13.09 14.95 -23.43
N ASP A 27 -13.69 15.16 -24.60
CA ASP A 27 -15.10 15.53 -24.71
C ASP A 27 -15.96 14.42 -24.05
N PRO A 28 -16.76 14.73 -23.01
CA PRO A 28 -17.50 13.71 -22.27
C PRO A 28 -18.52 12.93 -23.09
N ASP A 29 -19.16 13.57 -24.09
CA ASP A 29 -20.18 12.93 -24.91
C ASP A 29 -19.54 11.93 -25.89
N LEU A 30 -18.32 12.22 -26.37
CA LEU A 30 -17.55 11.32 -27.22
C LEU A 30 -16.86 10.21 -26.42
N ALA A 31 -16.46 10.51 -25.18
CA ALA A 31 -15.78 9.56 -24.30
C ALA A 31 -16.71 8.54 -23.62
N ASP A 32 -18.02 8.79 -23.52
CA ASP A 32 -18.95 7.94 -22.75
C ASP A 32 -18.93 6.45 -23.17
N GLY A 33 -18.70 6.16 -24.46
CA GLY A 33 -18.57 4.79 -24.99
C GLY A 33 -17.14 4.32 -25.24
N SER A 34 -16.14 5.07 -24.74
CA SER A 34 -14.74 4.70 -24.89
C SER A 34 -14.36 3.56 -23.95
N PHE A 35 -13.39 2.72 -24.35
CA PHE A 35 -12.86 1.66 -23.50
C PHE A 35 -12.38 2.20 -22.15
N VAL A 36 -11.73 3.37 -22.14
CA VAL A 36 -11.26 3.99 -20.90
C VAL A 36 -12.42 4.31 -19.94
N TYR A 37 -13.51 4.90 -20.43
CA TYR A 37 -14.63 5.30 -19.56
C TYR A 37 -15.53 4.15 -19.11
N GLU A 38 -15.58 3.08 -19.91
CA GLU A 38 -16.33 1.86 -19.59
C GLU A 38 -15.59 0.99 -18.58
N GLU A 39 -14.29 0.77 -18.80
CA GLU A 39 -13.54 -0.24 -18.05
C GLU A 39 -12.80 0.33 -16.85
N PHE A 40 -12.32 1.58 -16.88
CA PHE A 40 -11.58 2.16 -15.74
C PHE A 40 -12.51 2.82 -14.71
N PRO A 41 -12.11 2.89 -13.42
CA PRO A 41 -12.94 3.41 -12.34
C PRO A 41 -13.52 4.82 -12.59
N PRO A 42 -14.86 4.99 -12.68
CA PRO A 42 -15.47 6.26 -13.07
C PRO A 42 -15.11 7.48 -12.19
N ARG A 43 -14.73 7.26 -10.93
CA ARG A 43 -14.35 8.32 -9.99
C ARG A 43 -13.10 9.08 -10.43
N HIS A 44 -12.20 8.46 -11.20
CA HIS A 44 -10.94 9.06 -11.66
C HIS A 44 -11.01 9.65 -13.07
N ARG A 45 -12.21 9.83 -13.64
CA ARG A 45 -12.37 10.43 -14.99
C ARG A 45 -11.68 11.78 -15.16
N TYR A 46 -11.46 12.53 -14.07
CA TYR A 46 -10.69 13.77 -14.06
C TYR A 46 -9.22 13.59 -14.47
N ALA A 47 -8.66 12.38 -14.32
CA ALA A 47 -7.28 12.05 -14.65
C ALA A 47 -7.15 11.43 -16.06
N TYR A 48 -8.25 11.10 -16.73
CA TYR A 48 -8.28 10.37 -18.01
C TYR A 48 -8.04 11.30 -19.20
N ASN A 49 -6.89 11.96 -19.21
CA ASN A 49 -6.46 12.85 -20.28
C ASN A 49 -5.92 12.06 -21.50
N LEU A 50 -5.53 12.76 -22.57
CA LEU A 50 -4.95 12.17 -23.78
C LEU A 50 -3.74 11.26 -23.49
N ALA A 51 -2.92 11.58 -22.49
CA ALA A 51 -1.78 10.74 -22.12
C ALA A 51 -2.25 9.42 -21.49
N PHE A 52 -3.28 9.46 -20.63
CA PHE A 52 -3.92 8.28 -20.07
C PHE A 52 -4.45 7.35 -21.16
N PHE A 53 -5.20 7.88 -22.14
CA PHE A 53 -5.70 7.08 -23.27
C PHE A 53 -4.58 6.43 -24.10
N ARG A 54 -3.49 7.18 -24.35
CA ARG A 54 -2.32 6.64 -25.05
C ARG A 54 -1.64 5.54 -24.26
N ASN A 55 -1.49 5.72 -22.95
CA ASN A 55 -0.90 4.74 -22.06
C ASN A 55 -1.78 3.47 -22.03
N THR A 56 -3.10 3.60 -21.88
CA THR A 56 -4.04 2.47 -21.96
C THR A 56 -3.89 1.70 -23.27
N MET A 57 -3.78 2.38 -24.41
CA MET A 57 -3.60 1.70 -25.71
C MET A 57 -2.31 0.88 -25.77
N VAL A 58 -1.16 1.45 -25.39
CA VAL A 58 0.11 0.70 -25.43
C VAL A 58 0.16 -0.41 -24.38
N THR A 59 -0.47 -0.21 -23.21
CA THR A 59 -0.64 -1.25 -22.19
C THR A 59 -1.52 -2.38 -22.71
N ALA A 60 -2.62 -2.09 -23.41
CA ALA A 60 -3.45 -3.11 -24.04
C ALA A 60 -2.68 -3.94 -25.08
N VAL A 61 -1.80 -3.32 -25.86
CA VAL A 61 -0.91 -4.02 -26.81
C VAL A 61 0.06 -4.94 -26.06
N LYS A 62 0.65 -4.49 -24.95
CA LYS A 62 1.52 -5.32 -24.11
C LYS A 62 0.76 -6.50 -23.52
N VAL A 63 -0.39 -6.26 -22.89
CA VAL A 63 -1.24 -7.31 -22.31
C VAL A 63 -1.62 -8.35 -23.36
N ALA A 64 -1.99 -7.91 -24.57
CA ALA A 64 -2.29 -8.82 -25.66
C ALA A 64 -1.08 -9.69 -26.06
N TYR A 65 0.13 -9.12 -26.04
CA TYR A 65 1.37 -9.86 -26.28
C TYR A 65 1.67 -10.86 -25.15
N ASP A 66 1.55 -10.44 -23.89
CA ASP A 66 1.83 -11.27 -22.71
C ASP A 66 0.87 -12.46 -22.64
N LEU A 67 -0.43 -12.24 -22.86
CA LEU A 67 -1.43 -13.31 -22.92
C LEU A 67 -1.23 -14.27 -24.11
N ALA A 68 -0.56 -13.83 -25.17
CA ALA A 68 -0.21 -14.68 -26.31
C ALA A 68 1.06 -15.51 -26.06
N ASN A 69 1.88 -15.10 -25.09
CA ASN A 69 3.17 -15.68 -24.79
C ASN A 69 3.04 -16.76 -23.69
N PRO A 70 3.45 -18.03 -23.94
CA PRO A 70 3.44 -19.07 -22.90
C PRO A 70 4.31 -18.78 -21.67
N GLY A 71 5.24 -17.83 -21.78
CA GLY A 71 6.04 -17.32 -20.65
C GLY A 71 5.68 -15.89 -20.25
N GLY A 72 4.46 -15.44 -20.55
CA GLY A 72 3.96 -14.15 -20.08
C GLY A 72 3.87 -14.12 -18.56
N GLU A 73 4.23 -12.98 -17.98
CA GLU A 73 4.17 -12.74 -16.54
C GLU A 73 2.78 -12.21 -16.14
N PRO A 74 2.43 -12.27 -14.83
CA PRO A 74 1.26 -11.58 -14.29
C PRO A 74 1.28 -10.08 -14.59
N ALA A 75 0.20 -9.40 -14.24
CA ALA A 75 0.13 -7.95 -14.38
C ALA A 75 1.30 -7.25 -13.67
N ALA A 76 1.90 -6.30 -14.38
CA ALA A 76 3.03 -5.52 -13.86
C ALA A 76 2.59 -4.22 -13.17
N CYS A 77 1.34 -3.77 -13.37
CA CYS A 77 0.78 -2.54 -12.83
C CYS A 77 -0.77 -2.58 -12.79
N THR A 78 -1.41 -1.64 -12.09
CA THR A 78 -2.88 -1.61 -11.94
C THR A 78 -3.63 -1.52 -13.27
N ALA A 79 -3.15 -0.70 -14.22
CA ALA A 79 -3.77 -0.60 -15.55
C ALA A 79 -3.69 -1.92 -16.32
N GLU A 80 -2.63 -2.69 -16.10
CA GLU A 80 -2.45 -4.02 -16.67
C GLU A 80 -3.44 -5.05 -16.09
N GLU A 81 -3.84 -4.90 -14.83
CA GLU A 81 -4.87 -5.73 -14.19
C GLU A 81 -6.27 -5.42 -14.73
N ILE A 82 -6.65 -4.14 -14.74
CA ILE A 82 -7.94 -3.68 -15.27
C ILE A 82 -8.12 -4.17 -16.72
N ILE A 83 -7.10 -4.00 -17.56
CA ILE A 83 -7.16 -4.43 -18.96
C ILE A 83 -7.25 -5.96 -19.08
N ARG A 84 -6.53 -6.71 -18.24
CA ARG A 84 -6.61 -8.18 -18.22
C ARG A 84 -8.00 -8.65 -17.78
N GLN A 85 -8.60 -8.02 -16.78
CA GLN A 85 -9.98 -8.30 -16.37
C GLN A 85 -10.95 -8.05 -17.53
N ALA A 86 -10.91 -6.87 -18.16
CA ALA A 86 -11.78 -6.54 -19.29
C ALA A 86 -11.63 -7.56 -20.46
N ILE A 87 -10.39 -7.97 -20.76
CA ILE A 87 -10.13 -9.03 -21.75
C ILE A 87 -10.71 -10.38 -21.31
N GLY A 88 -10.58 -10.74 -20.03
CA GLY A 88 -11.11 -11.96 -19.44
C GLY A 88 -12.63 -12.02 -19.55
N GLU A 89 -13.32 -10.96 -19.12
CA GLU A 89 -14.77 -10.82 -19.21
C GLU A 89 -15.26 -10.91 -20.66
N LEU A 90 -14.63 -10.16 -21.58
CA LEU A 90 -14.95 -10.24 -23.00
C LEU A 90 -14.69 -11.62 -23.59
N ALA A 91 -13.63 -12.31 -23.16
CA ALA A 91 -13.35 -13.68 -23.60
C ALA A 91 -14.44 -14.66 -23.14
N LEU A 92 -14.94 -14.52 -21.91
CA LEU A 92 -16.05 -15.33 -21.40
C LEU A 92 -17.33 -15.07 -22.20
N GLN A 93 -17.67 -13.81 -22.47
CA GLN A 93 -18.83 -13.43 -23.29
C GLN A 93 -18.74 -14.01 -24.71
N LEU A 94 -17.56 -13.92 -25.36
CA LEU A 94 -17.34 -14.49 -26.68
C LEU A 94 -17.45 -16.02 -26.69
N CYS A 95 -17.00 -16.68 -25.62
CA CYS A 95 -17.13 -18.14 -25.48
C CYS A 95 -18.60 -18.55 -25.32
N GLU A 96 -19.37 -17.83 -24.50
CA GLU A 96 -20.80 -18.05 -24.34
C GLU A 96 -21.54 -17.88 -25.68
N LEU A 97 -21.26 -16.79 -26.40
CA LEU A 97 -21.84 -16.53 -27.72
C LEU A 97 -21.49 -17.62 -28.75
N ALA A 98 -20.29 -18.19 -28.65
CA ALA A 98 -19.84 -19.29 -29.49
C ALA A 98 -20.39 -20.66 -29.06
N GLY A 99 -21.12 -20.74 -27.92
CA GLY A 99 -21.65 -21.99 -27.37
C GLY A 99 -20.57 -22.92 -26.79
N LEU A 100 -19.47 -22.36 -26.29
CA LEU A 100 -18.41 -23.10 -25.62
C LEU A 100 -18.71 -23.16 -24.11
N GLU A 101 -18.82 -24.36 -23.53
CA GLU A 101 -18.94 -24.56 -22.07
C GLU A 101 -17.61 -24.24 -21.37
N GLN A 102 -17.62 -23.54 -20.22
CA GLN A 102 -16.40 -23.01 -19.58
C GLN A 102 -16.38 -23.17 -18.04
N PRO A 103 -16.25 -24.38 -17.48
CA PRO A 103 -16.16 -24.58 -16.02
C PRO A 103 -14.72 -24.52 -15.44
N TRP A 104 -13.69 -24.12 -16.20
CA TRP A 104 -12.28 -24.15 -15.76
C TRP A 104 -11.45 -22.91 -16.10
N LEU A 105 -12.07 -21.84 -16.64
CA LEU A 105 -11.37 -20.59 -16.89
C LEU A 105 -11.59 -19.66 -15.69
N HIS A 106 -10.60 -19.62 -14.80
CA HIS A 106 -10.40 -18.53 -13.83
C HIS A 106 -9.15 -17.76 -14.26
N PRO A 107 -9.24 -16.96 -15.34
CA PRO A 107 -8.10 -16.21 -15.84
C PRO A 107 -7.52 -15.28 -14.76
N GLU A 108 -8.36 -14.79 -13.83
CA GLU A 108 -7.90 -14.03 -12.67
C GLU A 108 -6.81 -14.74 -11.86
N GLU A 109 -6.92 -16.05 -11.62
CA GLU A 109 -5.99 -16.81 -10.76
C GLU A 109 -4.57 -16.95 -11.33
N TYR A 110 -4.37 -16.64 -12.62
CA TYR A 110 -3.09 -16.85 -13.32
C TYR A 110 -2.51 -15.60 -13.97
N PHE A 111 -3.31 -14.55 -14.18
CA PHE A 111 -2.90 -13.39 -14.95
C PHE A 111 -2.84 -12.10 -14.16
N LEU A 112 -3.52 -12.03 -13.00
CA LEU A 112 -3.50 -10.89 -12.11
C LEU A 112 -2.44 -11.11 -11.01
N GLU A 113 -1.94 -10.02 -10.43
CA GLU A 113 -1.05 -10.10 -9.27
C GLU A 113 -1.91 -10.42 -8.03
N ASP A 114 -2.99 -9.66 -7.87
CA ASP A 114 -4.06 -9.87 -6.90
C ASP A 114 -5.43 -9.36 -7.44
N LEU A 115 -6.37 -9.05 -6.54
CA LEU A 115 -7.68 -8.47 -6.87
C LEU A 115 -7.91 -7.12 -6.16
N ASP A 116 -6.84 -6.48 -5.67
CA ASP A 116 -6.95 -5.30 -4.82
C ASP A 116 -7.50 -4.09 -5.59
N PHE A 117 -7.20 -4.02 -6.89
CA PHE A 117 -7.74 -2.98 -7.78
C PHE A 117 -9.28 -2.99 -7.88
N GLU A 118 -9.97 -4.06 -7.50
CA GLU A 118 -11.44 -4.09 -7.43
C GLU A 118 -11.98 -3.04 -6.43
N ALA A 119 -11.22 -2.72 -5.38
CA ALA A 119 -11.56 -1.68 -4.41
C ALA A 119 -11.72 -0.30 -5.05
N LEU A 120 -11.07 -0.05 -6.19
CA LEU A 120 -11.20 1.21 -6.95
C LEU A 120 -12.60 1.38 -7.57
N TYR A 121 -13.43 0.33 -7.63
CA TYR A 121 -14.80 0.39 -8.15
C TYR A 121 -15.85 0.49 -7.03
N GLU A 122 -15.50 0.13 -5.79
CA GLU A 122 -16.41 0.10 -4.65
C GLU A 122 -16.68 1.49 -4.07
N GLN A 123 -17.94 1.93 -4.05
CA GLN A 123 -18.30 3.30 -3.65
C GLN A 123 -17.96 3.62 -2.18
N ASP A 124 -18.02 2.62 -1.30
CA ASP A 124 -17.64 2.72 0.11
C ASP A 124 -16.13 2.75 0.34
N MET A 125 -15.36 2.55 -0.72
CA MET A 125 -13.90 2.59 -0.75
C MET A 125 -13.37 3.86 -1.44
N ASP A 126 -14.13 4.95 -1.45
CA ASP A 126 -13.68 6.23 -2.03
C ASP A 126 -12.46 6.82 -1.30
N GLY A 127 -11.44 7.21 -2.06
CA GLY A 127 -10.15 7.69 -1.55
C GLY A 127 -9.25 6.60 -0.96
N ILE A 128 -9.51 5.32 -1.22
CA ILE A 128 -8.69 4.22 -0.70
C ILE A 128 -7.24 4.32 -1.17
N GLU A 129 -7.03 4.68 -2.43
CA GLU A 129 -5.73 4.93 -3.08
C GLU A 129 -4.90 6.01 -2.36
N ASP A 130 -5.55 6.94 -1.67
CA ASP A 130 -4.94 8.02 -0.90
C ASP A 130 -4.89 7.75 0.61
N ASP A 131 -5.43 6.61 1.08
CA ASP A 131 -5.42 6.19 2.47
C ASP A 131 -4.64 4.88 2.67
N PRO A 132 -3.30 4.93 2.71
CA PRO A 132 -2.50 3.75 2.96
C PRO A 132 -2.74 3.11 4.34
N GLY A 133 -3.41 3.81 5.27
CA GLY A 133 -3.82 3.26 6.57
C GLY A 133 -5.01 2.33 6.43
N LEU A 134 -6.00 2.77 5.67
CA LEU A 134 -7.14 1.95 5.30
C LEU A 134 -6.72 0.78 4.41
N GLN A 135 -5.84 1.01 3.43
CA GLN A 135 -5.26 -0.05 2.59
C GLN A 135 -4.56 -1.13 3.42
N ALA A 136 -3.63 -0.74 4.29
CA ALA A 136 -2.95 -1.68 5.19
C ALA A 136 -3.93 -2.41 6.13
N ARG A 137 -4.96 -1.71 6.62
CA ARG A 137 -6.01 -2.29 7.46
C ARG A 137 -6.86 -3.30 6.70
N LEU A 138 -7.01 -3.14 5.38
CA LEU A 138 -7.76 -4.04 4.53
C LEU A 138 -6.86 -5.10 3.86
N GLY A 139 -5.54 -4.97 4.01
CA GLY A 139 -4.60 -5.86 3.35
C GLY A 139 -4.71 -5.77 1.84
N ILE A 140 -5.01 -4.56 1.34
CA ILE A 140 -5.05 -4.24 -0.08
C ILE A 140 -3.91 -3.28 -0.40
N ASP A 141 -3.40 -3.31 -1.62
CA ASP A 141 -2.39 -2.37 -2.15
C ASP A 141 -2.87 -1.78 -3.48
N VAL A 142 -3.38 -0.56 -3.44
CA VAL A 142 -3.87 0.17 -4.61
C VAL A 142 -3.13 1.49 -4.76
N SER A 143 -2.50 1.64 -5.92
CA SER A 143 -1.76 2.85 -6.26
C SER A 143 -2.70 4.01 -6.61
N PRO A 144 -2.31 5.27 -6.32
CA PRO A 144 -2.94 6.46 -6.88
C PRO A 144 -3.03 6.41 -8.41
N VAL A 145 -3.99 7.13 -8.99
CA VAL A 145 -4.29 7.07 -10.44
C VAL A 145 -3.09 7.45 -11.31
N GLU A 146 -2.25 8.38 -10.85
CA GLU A 146 -1.00 8.78 -11.48
C GLU A 146 0.04 7.65 -11.60
N HIS A 147 -0.13 6.58 -10.82
CA HIS A 147 0.79 5.44 -10.73
C HIS A 147 0.22 4.15 -11.33
N TRP A 148 -1.00 4.16 -11.87
CA TRP A 148 -1.61 2.94 -12.44
C TRP A 148 -0.83 2.34 -13.61
N PHE A 149 0.06 3.10 -14.25
CA PHE A 149 0.93 2.62 -15.32
C PHE A 149 2.37 2.33 -14.87
N SER A 150 2.71 2.64 -13.62
CA SER A 150 4.01 2.40 -13.02
C SER A 150 4.12 0.95 -12.56
N PRO A 151 5.30 0.33 -12.63
CA PRO A 151 5.48 -1.05 -12.20
C PRO A 151 5.23 -1.20 -10.69
N PHE A 152 4.60 -2.30 -10.28
CA PHE A 152 4.37 -2.62 -8.87
C PHE A 152 5.66 -2.77 -8.06
N ASN A 153 6.75 -3.22 -8.69
CA ASN A 153 8.05 -3.39 -8.07
C ASN A 153 9.19 -3.34 -9.11
N ASP A 154 10.44 -3.29 -8.64
CA ASP A 154 11.66 -3.20 -9.47
C ASP A 154 11.86 -4.35 -10.47
N THR A 155 11.16 -5.48 -10.29
CA THR A 155 11.26 -6.65 -11.17
C THR A 155 10.15 -6.69 -12.21
N SER A 156 9.03 -6.01 -11.97
CA SER A 156 7.90 -5.92 -12.89
C SER A 156 8.26 -5.04 -14.10
N ILE A 157 7.95 -5.53 -15.30
CA ILE A 157 8.25 -4.83 -16.56
C ILE A 157 6.95 -4.32 -17.16
N VAL A 158 6.77 -3.00 -17.20
CA VAL A 158 5.68 -2.31 -17.92
C VAL A 158 6.10 -1.95 -19.36
N HIS A 159 5.20 -1.41 -20.18
CA HIS A 159 5.58 -0.97 -21.53
C HIS A 159 6.51 0.26 -21.45
N PRO A 160 7.64 0.34 -22.18
CA PRO A 160 8.58 1.47 -22.08
C PRO A 160 8.03 2.87 -22.43
N TYR A 161 6.82 2.95 -22.96
CA TYR A 161 6.15 4.24 -23.25
C TYR A 161 5.23 4.68 -22.12
N THR A 162 5.04 3.84 -21.11
CA THR A 162 4.21 4.09 -19.92
C THR A 162 5.05 4.19 -18.65
N GLU A 163 6.38 4.09 -18.74
CA GLU A 163 7.29 4.26 -17.61
C GLU A 163 7.18 5.69 -17.05
N THR A 164 6.27 5.88 -16.10
CA THR A 164 6.30 6.96 -15.12
C THR A 164 7.06 6.44 -13.92
N THR A 165 8.14 7.10 -13.52
CA THR A 165 8.82 6.80 -12.24
C THR A 165 7.84 7.21 -11.13
N PRO A 166 7.25 6.28 -10.37
CA PRO A 166 6.38 6.66 -9.26
C PRO A 166 7.22 7.40 -8.20
N GLU A 167 6.63 8.39 -7.53
CA GLU A 167 7.19 8.91 -6.29
C GLU A 167 6.89 7.85 -5.22
N GLU A 168 7.86 7.01 -4.91
CA GLU A 168 7.71 5.86 -4.01
C GLU A 168 7.35 6.34 -2.59
N HIS A 169 6.16 5.99 -2.08
CA HIS A 169 5.85 6.16 -0.67
C HIS A 169 6.64 5.14 0.15
N VAL A 170 7.85 5.50 0.57
CA VAL A 170 8.73 4.61 1.33
C VAL A 170 8.17 4.39 2.73
N LEU A 171 7.59 3.20 2.96
CA LEU A 171 7.14 2.78 4.28
C LEU A 171 8.32 2.74 5.26
N HIS A 172 8.11 3.22 6.48
CA HIS A 172 9.06 3.10 7.57
C HIS A 172 9.12 1.67 8.14
N ASP A 173 9.73 0.78 7.37
CA ASP A 173 10.12 -0.56 7.82
C ASP A 173 11.64 -0.74 7.69
N LEU A 174 12.30 -0.94 8.81
CA LEU A 174 13.75 -1.16 8.86
C LEU A 174 14.17 -2.48 8.24
N VAL A 175 13.28 -3.48 8.15
CA VAL A 175 13.58 -4.75 7.49
C VAL A 175 13.93 -4.52 6.00
N ALA A 176 13.36 -3.51 5.37
CA ALA A 176 13.66 -3.15 3.98
C ALA A 176 15.13 -2.74 3.76
N ARG A 177 15.88 -2.38 4.82
CA ARG A 177 17.31 -2.00 4.72
C ARG A 177 18.25 -3.20 4.59
N PHE A 178 17.77 -4.42 4.81
CA PHE A 178 18.62 -5.61 4.70
C PHE A 178 18.95 -5.93 3.23
N SER A 179 20.21 -5.74 2.85
CA SER A 179 20.71 -6.17 1.53
C SER A 179 21.12 -7.65 1.47
N LYS A 180 21.29 -8.32 2.62
CA LYS A 180 21.77 -9.71 2.73
C LYS A 180 21.05 -10.49 3.82
N ALA A 181 20.83 -11.78 3.57
CA ALA A 181 20.22 -12.69 4.55
C ALA A 181 21.03 -12.89 5.85
N SER A 182 22.36 -12.65 5.83
CA SER A 182 23.19 -12.67 7.04
C SER A 182 22.79 -11.57 8.02
N ASP A 183 22.38 -10.43 7.49
CA ASP A 183 22.12 -9.22 8.25
C ASP A 183 20.77 -9.36 8.94
N MET A 184 19.80 -9.97 8.26
CA MET A 184 18.50 -10.33 8.84
C MET A 184 18.62 -11.27 10.06
N ARG A 185 19.58 -12.21 10.06
CA ARG A 185 19.85 -13.08 11.22
C ARG A 185 20.38 -12.32 12.44
N ALA A 186 20.86 -11.10 12.29
CA ALA A 186 21.31 -10.29 13.41
C ALA A 186 20.14 -9.91 14.34
N LEU A 187 18.90 -9.86 13.81
CA LEU A 187 17.69 -9.62 14.60
C LEU A 187 17.42 -10.72 15.63
N ASP A 188 17.91 -11.95 15.40
CA ASP A 188 17.79 -13.05 16.34
C ASP A 188 18.80 -12.95 17.51
N THR A 189 19.72 -11.98 17.48
CA THR A 189 20.81 -11.88 18.44
C THR A 189 20.58 -10.72 19.42
N ALA A 190 20.00 -11.02 20.58
CA ALA A 190 19.67 -10.02 21.61
C ALA A 190 20.86 -9.15 22.04
N ASP A 191 22.08 -9.70 22.13
CA ASP A 191 23.29 -8.92 22.47
C ASP A 191 23.63 -7.84 21.42
N VAL A 192 23.10 -7.96 20.20
CA VAL A 192 23.27 -6.98 19.11
C VAL A 192 22.16 -5.93 19.19
N VAL A 193 20.89 -6.34 19.16
CA VAL A 193 19.75 -5.41 19.11
C VAL A 193 19.45 -4.72 20.44
N ASP A 194 19.80 -5.35 21.55
CA ASP A 194 19.58 -4.86 22.92
C ASP A 194 20.89 -4.72 23.70
N SER A 195 21.95 -4.34 22.98
CA SER A 195 23.24 -3.96 23.58
C SER A 195 23.05 -2.96 24.73
N PRO A 196 23.84 -3.06 25.82
CA PRO A 196 23.76 -2.14 26.96
C PRO A 196 24.32 -0.74 26.65
N ALA A 197 24.75 -0.49 25.40
CA ALA A 197 25.18 0.83 24.97
C ALA A 197 24.04 1.85 25.16
N PRO A 198 24.33 3.07 25.63
CA PRO A 198 23.29 4.09 25.76
C PRO A 198 22.72 4.52 24.41
N LEU A 199 21.43 4.81 24.38
CA LEU A 199 20.74 5.41 23.24
C LEU A 199 21.29 6.81 22.97
N THR A 200 21.57 7.06 21.71
CA THR A 200 22.17 8.32 21.25
C THR A 200 21.10 9.37 20.90
N THR A 201 19.89 8.94 20.55
CA THR A 201 18.81 9.83 20.10
C THR A 201 17.42 9.25 20.34
N MET A 202 16.45 10.15 20.49
CA MET A 202 15.00 9.94 20.40
C MET A 202 14.35 11.08 19.61
N ALA A 203 15.13 11.76 18.75
CA ALA A 203 14.66 12.88 17.94
C ALA A 203 13.57 12.44 16.94
N PRO A 204 12.63 13.32 16.58
CA PRO A 204 11.66 13.04 15.52
C PRO A 204 12.37 12.92 14.16
N GLY A 205 11.84 12.07 13.28
CA GLY A 205 12.34 11.88 11.91
C GLY A 205 11.90 12.97 10.93
N SER A 206 10.81 13.67 11.23
CA SER A 206 10.17 14.67 10.37
C SER A 206 9.55 15.81 11.20
N ASP A 207 9.17 16.90 10.53
CA ASP A 207 8.49 18.04 11.14
C ASP A 207 7.07 17.70 11.61
N VAL A 208 6.34 16.85 10.88
CA VAL A 208 5.00 16.41 11.29
C VAL A 208 5.06 15.58 12.57
N VAL A 209 6.04 14.68 12.71
CA VAL A 209 6.24 13.92 13.95
C VAL A 209 6.67 14.83 15.08
N ALA A 210 7.53 15.82 14.82
CA ALA A 210 7.95 16.79 15.84
C ALA A 210 6.74 17.57 16.40
N LEU A 211 5.89 18.09 15.52
CA LEU A 211 4.68 18.83 15.89
C LEU A 211 3.68 17.94 16.62
N ALA A 212 3.46 16.71 16.13
CA ALA A 212 2.53 15.77 16.73
C ALA A 212 2.98 15.33 18.14
N ARG A 213 4.28 15.09 18.36
CA ARG A 213 4.83 14.80 19.70
C ARG A 213 4.64 15.97 20.67
N GLN A 214 4.85 17.20 20.20
CA GLN A 214 4.61 18.39 21.00
C GLN A 214 3.14 18.48 21.43
N ALA A 215 2.21 18.22 20.51
CA ALA A 215 0.78 18.22 20.79
C ALA A 215 0.36 17.09 21.75
N ALA A 216 0.98 15.90 21.64
CA ALA A 216 0.67 14.74 22.47
C ALA A 216 1.22 14.85 23.90
N THR A 217 2.29 15.63 24.11
CA THR A 217 2.96 15.73 25.42
C THR A 217 2.03 16.27 26.50
N GLY A 218 1.82 15.49 27.57
CA GLY A 218 1.00 15.88 28.72
C GLY A 218 -0.52 15.78 28.50
N THR A 219 -0.97 15.18 27.40
CA THR A 219 -2.40 15.03 27.08
C THR A 219 -3.09 13.96 27.93
N ALA A 220 -2.41 12.86 28.22
CA ALA A 220 -2.93 11.78 29.06
C ALA A 220 -1.80 11.15 29.90
N PRO A 221 -2.09 10.74 31.15
CA PRO A 221 -1.07 10.18 32.05
C PRO A 221 -0.53 8.83 31.58
N ASP A 222 -1.31 8.07 30.82
CA ASP A 222 -0.92 6.73 30.35
C ASP A 222 -0.25 6.73 28.97
N LEU A 223 -0.28 7.87 28.28
CA LEU A 223 0.31 8.04 26.95
C LEU A 223 1.82 8.21 27.07
N TRP A 224 2.57 7.30 26.47
CA TRP A 224 3.99 7.47 26.26
C TRP A 224 4.23 8.33 25.02
N VAL A 225 5.10 9.34 25.15
CA VAL A 225 5.57 10.20 24.07
C VAL A 225 7.11 10.24 24.14
N PRO A 226 7.84 10.01 23.04
CA PRO A 226 9.29 10.03 23.04
C PRO A 226 9.86 11.37 23.54
N ASN A 227 10.82 11.30 24.47
CA ASN A 227 11.54 12.47 24.98
C ASN A 227 12.99 12.48 24.46
N SER A 228 13.27 13.37 23.51
CA SER A 228 14.59 13.54 22.91
C SER A 228 15.63 14.16 23.87
N SER A 229 15.20 14.83 24.94
CA SER A 229 16.11 15.40 25.94
C SER A 229 16.65 14.37 26.94
N ASP A 230 16.00 13.21 27.05
CA ASP A 230 16.43 12.09 27.89
C ASP A 230 16.04 10.75 27.25
N PRO A 231 16.80 10.28 26.25
CA PRO A 231 16.50 9.06 25.50
C PRO A 231 16.40 7.81 26.38
N GLU A 232 17.25 7.67 27.40
CA GLU A 232 17.26 6.50 28.29
C GLU A 232 16.03 6.42 29.17
N SER A 233 15.67 7.52 29.83
CA SER A 233 14.43 7.57 30.62
C SER A 233 13.22 7.39 29.72
N SER A 234 13.24 7.95 28.51
CA SER A 234 12.18 7.79 27.52
C SER A 234 12.00 6.32 27.13
N TYR A 235 13.08 5.60 26.82
CA TYR A 235 13.03 4.18 26.46
C TYR A 235 12.60 3.30 27.63
N THR A 236 13.08 3.59 28.84
CA THR A 236 12.65 2.90 30.06
C THR A 236 11.14 3.07 30.30
N ALA A 237 10.62 4.27 30.04
CA ALA A 237 9.19 4.54 30.11
C ALA A 237 8.40 3.80 29.03
N LEU A 238 8.97 3.59 27.83
CA LEU A 238 8.35 2.77 26.77
C LEU A 238 8.24 1.31 27.20
N LEU A 239 9.33 0.72 27.72
CA LEU A 239 9.32 -0.64 28.24
C LEU A 239 8.26 -0.80 29.34
N THR A 240 8.23 0.14 30.27
CA THR A 240 7.21 0.18 31.34
C THR A 240 5.80 0.33 30.76
N ALA A 241 5.63 1.07 29.66
CA ALA A 241 4.34 1.19 28.98
C ALA A 241 3.91 -0.15 28.39
N CYS A 242 4.80 -0.86 27.69
CA CYS A 242 4.51 -2.15 27.07
C CYS A 242 4.12 -3.20 28.12
N ASP A 243 4.83 -3.23 29.26
CA ASP A 243 4.56 -4.14 30.38
C ASP A 243 3.19 -3.93 31.06
N ARG A 244 2.53 -2.79 30.84
CA ARG A 244 1.16 -2.53 31.35
C ARG A 244 0.08 -3.23 30.54
N SER A 245 0.42 -3.86 29.42
CA SER A 245 -0.51 -4.50 28.50
C SER A 245 -0.07 -5.89 28.09
N ASP A 246 -1.02 -6.76 27.75
CA ASP A 246 -0.72 -8.12 27.31
C ASP A 246 0.06 -8.06 25.98
N GLY A 247 1.32 -8.53 26.00
CA GLY A 247 2.20 -8.55 24.82
C GLY A 247 2.60 -7.18 24.28
N GLY A 248 2.44 -6.09 25.04
CA GLY A 248 2.63 -4.74 24.52
C GLY A 248 1.48 -4.27 23.62
N SER A 249 0.28 -4.87 23.74
CA SER A 249 -0.88 -4.44 22.95
C SER A 249 -1.36 -3.03 23.31
N GLY A 250 -1.81 -2.27 22.31
CA GLY A 250 -2.22 -0.89 22.54
C GLY A 250 -2.54 -0.12 21.28
N TRP A 251 -2.46 1.20 21.40
CA TRP A 251 -2.64 2.15 20.31
C TRP A 251 -1.36 2.93 20.09
N MET A 252 -0.90 2.97 18.85
CA MET A 252 0.31 3.68 18.45
C MET A 252 -0.03 4.75 17.43
N THR A 253 0.42 5.97 17.69
CA THR A 253 0.39 7.06 16.71
C THR A 253 1.77 7.20 16.08
N TRP A 254 1.85 7.22 14.75
CA TRP A 254 3.12 7.26 14.02
C TRP A 254 2.95 7.82 12.60
N GLU A 255 4.05 8.27 12.01
CA GLU A 255 4.17 8.60 10.59
C GLU A 255 4.56 7.31 9.84
N PRO A 256 3.74 6.81 8.89
CA PRO A 256 4.02 5.54 8.24
C PRO A 256 4.97 5.63 7.05
N PHE A 257 4.95 6.74 6.30
CA PHE A 257 5.76 6.92 5.08
C PHE A 257 6.62 8.18 5.20
N ALA A 258 7.79 8.15 4.56
CA ALA A 258 8.80 9.22 4.66
C ALA A 258 8.29 10.61 4.21
N ASP A 259 7.29 10.65 3.34
CA ASP A 259 6.74 11.89 2.75
C ASP A 259 5.24 12.06 3.02
N ALA A 260 4.68 11.35 4.00
CA ALA A 260 3.24 11.34 4.24
C ALA A 260 2.68 12.70 4.70
N ASP A 261 3.52 13.55 5.29
CA ASP A 261 3.17 14.80 6.00
C ASP A 261 1.96 14.64 6.96
N THR A 262 1.74 13.40 7.43
CA THR A 262 0.61 13.02 8.28
C THR A 262 1.00 11.91 9.24
N VAL A 263 0.27 11.83 10.36
CA VAL A 263 0.42 10.78 11.38
C VAL A 263 -0.92 10.09 11.59
N ARG A 264 -0.89 8.78 11.82
CA ARG A 264 -2.09 7.97 12.03
C ARG A 264 -2.01 7.20 13.33
N THR A 265 -3.17 6.87 13.90
CA THR A 265 -3.27 6.04 15.10
C THR A 265 -3.77 4.64 14.75
N GLU A 266 -3.00 3.62 15.10
CA GLU A 266 -3.27 2.23 14.77
C GLU A 266 -3.28 1.34 16.00
N ALA A 267 -4.08 0.28 15.94
CA ALA A 267 -4.07 -0.80 16.91
C ALA A 267 -2.83 -1.68 16.70
N VAL A 268 -2.08 -1.90 17.78
CA VAL A 268 -0.90 -2.77 17.81
C VAL A 268 -1.22 -3.95 18.71
N VAL A 269 -1.11 -5.16 18.16
CA VAL A 269 -1.40 -6.43 18.85
C VAL A 269 -0.24 -6.83 19.74
N SER A 270 0.98 -6.55 19.31
CA SER A 270 2.18 -6.70 20.13
C SER A 270 3.22 -5.66 19.75
N LEU A 271 3.91 -5.11 20.74
CA LEU A 271 4.96 -4.12 20.54
C LEU A 271 6.15 -4.50 21.42
N THR A 272 7.29 -4.77 20.79
CA THR A 272 8.56 -5.07 21.46
C THR A 272 9.58 -4.01 21.10
N PRO A 273 9.96 -3.13 22.04
CA PRO A 273 11.03 -2.15 21.82
C PRO A 273 12.40 -2.81 21.78
N HIS A 274 13.26 -2.30 20.91
CA HIS A 274 14.68 -2.66 20.79
C HIS A 274 15.55 -1.41 20.76
N ARG A 275 16.76 -1.53 21.34
CA ARG A 275 17.65 -0.38 21.54
C ARG A 275 18.39 0.02 20.27
N HIS A 276 18.82 -0.95 19.49
CA HIS A 276 19.77 -0.77 18.40
C HIS A 276 19.32 -1.57 17.17
N PHE A 277 19.26 -0.92 16.02
CA PHE A 277 19.06 -1.60 14.75
C PHE A 277 20.42 -2.07 14.20
N PRO A 278 20.56 -3.32 13.73
CA PRO A 278 21.87 -3.90 13.42
C PRO A 278 22.47 -3.44 12.09
N VAL A 279 21.79 -2.57 11.33
CA VAL A 279 22.18 -2.15 9.98
C VAL A 279 22.16 -0.63 9.86
N ASP A 280 23.12 -0.11 9.11
CA ASP A 280 23.34 1.32 8.87
C ASP A 280 23.52 2.13 10.18
N ASP A 281 22.92 3.32 10.23
CA ASP A 281 22.99 4.18 11.41
C ASP A 281 22.19 3.56 12.56
N ASP A 282 22.82 3.50 13.73
CA ASP A 282 22.20 3.01 14.95
C ASP A 282 20.95 3.83 15.28
N GLU A 283 19.80 3.15 15.37
CA GLU A 283 18.56 3.77 15.81
C GLU A 283 17.70 2.81 16.65
N PRO A 284 17.02 3.32 17.69
CA PRO A 284 16.08 2.53 18.43
C PRO A 284 14.78 2.34 17.64
N TRP A 285 14.14 1.20 17.85
CA TRP A 285 13.03 0.76 17.02
C TRP A 285 12.08 -0.16 17.79
N ILE A 286 10.97 -0.53 17.17
CA ILE A 286 9.99 -1.45 17.72
C ILE A 286 9.68 -2.56 16.71
N TRP A 287 9.61 -3.80 17.19
CA TRP A 287 8.94 -4.88 16.48
C TRP A 287 7.45 -4.79 16.78
N ALA A 288 6.65 -4.40 15.79
CA ALA A 288 5.22 -4.18 15.95
C ALA A 288 4.41 -5.15 15.08
N ALA A 289 3.46 -5.84 15.71
CA ALA A 289 2.38 -6.53 15.00
C ALA A 289 1.19 -5.58 14.91
N ILE A 290 0.98 -5.01 13.74
CA ILE A 290 -0.13 -4.09 13.46
C ILE A 290 -1.28 -4.89 12.82
N GLY A 291 -2.50 -4.34 12.82
CA GLY A 291 -3.71 -4.98 12.29
C GLY A 291 -3.51 -5.77 10.98
N ARG A 292 -4.30 -6.85 10.83
CA ARG A 292 -4.21 -7.90 9.78
C ARG A 292 -2.91 -8.71 9.72
N GLY A 293 -2.07 -8.67 10.75
CA GLY A 293 -0.95 -9.60 10.92
C GLY A 293 0.37 -9.14 10.28
N ARG A 294 0.46 -7.86 9.92
CA ARG A 294 1.69 -7.26 9.41
C ARG A 294 2.68 -7.07 10.55
N LEU A 295 3.90 -7.60 10.37
CA LEU A 295 5.02 -7.43 11.29
C LEU A 295 5.97 -6.40 10.70
N LEU A 296 6.21 -5.32 11.43
CA LEU A 296 7.06 -4.21 10.98
C LEU A 296 8.17 -3.94 12.00
N ALA A 297 9.36 -3.61 11.48
CA ALA A 297 10.41 -3.01 12.28
C ALA A 297 10.34 -1.49 12.14
N ILE A 298 9.69 -0.81 13.08
CA ILE A 298 9.41 0.63 12.94
C ILE A 298 10.45 1.43 13.72
N PRO A 299 11.16 2.40 13.12
CA PRO A 299 12.11 3.23 13.85
C PRO A 299 11.37 4.15 14.83
N LEU A 300 11.87 4.29 16.05
CA LEU A 300 11.20 5.12 17.05
C LEU A 300 11.14 6.60 16.66
N ARG A 301 12.01 7.07 15.76
CA ARG A 301 12.00 8.46 15.26
C ARG A 301 10.70 8.85 14.56
N VAL A 302 9.93 7.88 14.04
CA VAL A 302 8.64 8.13 13.35
C VAL A 302 7.43 7.87 14.23
N VAL A 303 7.63 7.30 15.42
CA VAL A 303 6.57 7.08 16.41
C VAL A 303 6.29 8.39 17.15
N VAL A 304 5.02 8.80 17.18
CA VAL A 304 4.53 9.97 17.91
C VAL A 304 4.22 9.61 19.35
N SER A 305 3.46 8.54 19.56
CA SER A 305 3.04 8.12 20.90
C SER A 305 2.57 6.69 20.95
N TYR A 306 2.56 6.11 22.14
CA TYR A 306 2.01 4.78 22.39
C TYR A 306 1.19 4.77 23.69
N ARG A 307 -0.01 4.19 23.63
CA ARG A 307 -0.91 3.99 24.77
C ARG A 307 -1.17 2.49 24.95
N PRO A 308 -0.74 1.89 26.07
CA PRO A 308 -1.01 0.47 26.32
C PRO A 308 -2.51 0.21 26.54
N ASP A 309 -3.01 -0.89 25.99
CA ASP A 309 -4.41 -1.28 26.05
C ASP A 309 -4.59 -2.79 25.80
N SER A 310 -4.67 -3.60 26.87
CA SER A 310 -4.87 -5.06 26.75
C SER A 310 -6.19 -5.45 26.08
N GLU A 311 -7.15 -4.54 25.90
CA GLU A 311 -8.37 -4.86 25.18
C GLU A 311 -8.09 -5.07 23.68
N VAL A 312 -7.11 -4.37 23.12
CA VAL A 312 -6.70 -4.52 21.71
C VAL A 312 -6.24 -5.95 21.45
N GLY A 313 -5.31 -6.48 22.27
CA GLY A 313 -4.84 -7.85 22.13
C GLY A 313 -5.93 -8.90 22.41
N ARG A 314 -6.87 -8.62 23.33
CA ARG A 314 -7.99 -9.52 23.62
C ARG A 314 -8.99 -9.60 22.47
N ARG A 315 -9.43 -8.48 21.90
CA ARG A 315 -10.35 -8.44 20.75
C ARG A 315 -9.77 -9.19 19.56
N TRP A 316 -8.48 -8.95 19.27
CA TRP A 316 -7.71 -9.65 18.24
C TRP A 316 -7.75 -11.19 18.40
N ASN A 317 -7.42 -11.70 19.59
CA ASN A 317 -7.39 -13.15 19.84
C ASN A 317 -8.77 -13.82 19.84
N THR A 318 -9.84 -13.05 19.99
CA THR A 318 -11.23 -13.56 19.96
C THR A 318 -11.90 -13.48 18.60
N GLY A 319 -11.27 -12.88 17.58
CA GLY A 319 -11.88 -12.63 16.27
C GLY A 319 -13.07 -11.67 16.32
N ALA A 320 -13.19 -10.88 17.40
CA ALA A 320 -14.20 -9.86 17.54
C ALA A 320 -13.72 -8.60 16.82
N ASP A 321 -14.59 -7.99 16.01
CA ASP A 321 -14.33 -6.70 15.37
C ASP A 321 -13.73 -5.72 16.39
N LEU A 322 -12.59 -5.13 16.03
CA LEU A 322 -11.90 -4.15 16.89
C LEU A 322 -12.75 -2.88 17.10
N PHE A 323 -13.84 -2.74 16.36
CA PHE A 323 -14.81 -1.66 16.42
C PHE A 323 -16.19 -2.23 16.77
N GLY A 324 -16.63 -2.03 18.02
CA GLY A 324 -18.06 -2.10 18.34
C GLY A 324 -18.81 -0.95 17.65
N PRO A 325 -20.16 -1.00 17.58
CA PRO A 325 -20.94 -0.04 16.82
C PRO A 325 -20.72 1.38 17.35
N GLU A 326 -20.54 2.34 16.44
CA GLU A 326 -20.46 3.76 16.72
C GLU A 326 -21.71 4.22 17.51
N GLU A 327 -21.51 4.92 18.63
CA GLU A 327 -22.51 5.79 19.28
C GLU A 327 -22.21 7.26 18.97
#